data_AF-A0A8I1QAQ6-F1
#
_entry.id   AF-A0A8I1QAQ6-F1
#
_cell.length_a   1.000
_cell.length_b   1.000
_cell.length_c   1.000
_cell.angle_alpha   90.00
_cell.angle_beta   90.00
_cell.angle_gamma   90.00
#
_symmetry.space_group_name_H-M   'P 1'
#
loop_
_entity.id
_entity.type
_entity.pdbx_description
1 polymer ?
#
loop_
_entity_poly.entity_id
_entity_poly.type
_entity_poly.pdbx_seq_one_letter_code
_entity_poly.pdbx_strand_id
1 'polypeptide(L)'
;MGLEVRKATDSERPTIERLIQLYLYDMASEHPWPLEPDGRYAYDFLDRFWQHPYLLHANGDLAGFALVIRGCPITGRADCWFMAESFVLRSYRRGGLGAEAARQAFGRHPGPWHVAVLQSNQPALAFWSRVLSVYHPIVTPTPFDGDDWLVHEFGA
;
A
#
# COMPACT_ATOMS: atom_id res chain seq x y z
N MET A 1 -2.19 -18.71 -11.38
CA MET A 1 -1.51 -18.42 -10.10
C MET A 1 -2.60 -18.22 -9.06
N GLY A 2 -2.59 -18.98 -7.97
CA GLY A 2 -3.55 -18.78 -6.88
C GLY A 2 -3.08 -17.60 -6.03
N LEU A 3 -3.77 -16.46 -6.11
CA LEU A 3 -3.56 -15.35 -5.17
C LEU A 3 -4.60 -15.43 -4.08
N GLU A 4 -4.14 -15.42 -2.83
CA GLU A 4 -4.99 -15.19 -1.67
C GLU A 4 -4.64 -13.85 -1.03
N VAL A 5 -5.64 -12.97 -0.91
CA VAL A 5 -5.58 -11.78 -0.06
C VAL A 5 -6.39 -12.05 1.19
N ARG A 6 -5.72 -12.25 2.33
CA ARG A 6 -6.36 -12.60 3.60
C ARG A 6 -6.11 -11.52 4.63
N LYS A 7 -7.13 -11.19 5.42
CA LYS A 7 -6.97 -10.27 6.56
C LYS A 7 -5.99 -10.88 7.57
N ALA A 8 -5.00 -10.11 7.97
CA ALA A 8 -4.05 -10.52 8.99
C ALA A 8 -4.71 -10.50 10.37
N THR A 9 -4.31 -11.44 11.22
CA THR A 9 -4.67 -11.47 12.64
C THR A 9 -3.65 -10.67 13.45
N ASP A 10 -3.99 -10.30 14.68
CA ASP A 10 -3.06 -9.58 15.57
C ASP A 10 -1.79 -10.39 15.88
N SER A 11 -1.90 -11.73 15.94
CA SER A 11 -0.73 -12.61 16.06
C SER A 11 0.21 -12.56 14.86
N GLU A 12 -0.26 -12.10 13.70
CA GLU A 12 0.52 -11.95 12.47
C GLU A 12 1.08 -10.54 12.29
N ARG A 13 0.82 -9.62 13.23
CA ARG A 13 1.42 -8.28 13.25
C ARG A 13 2.94 -8.31 13.12
N PRO A 14 3.68 -9.18 13.85
CA PRO A 14 5.13 -9.27 13.68
C PRO A 14 5.58 -9.70 12.27
N THR A 15 4.72 -10.38 11.50
CA THR A 15 5.03 -10.74 10.11
C THR A 15 4.98 -9.50 9.22
N ILE A 16 3.95 -8.66 9.38
CA ILE A 16 3.84 -7.39 8.64
C ILE A 16 4.94 -6.42 9.05
N GLU A 17 5.30 -6.33 10.33
CA GLU A 17 6.43 -5.52 10.80
C GLU A 17 7.74 -5.89 10.10
N ARG A 18 8.01 -7.19 9.92
CA ARG A 18 9.18 -7.67 9.17
C ARG A 18 9.10 -7.36 7.67
N LEU A 19 7.91 -7.46 7.06
CA LEU A 19 7.73 -7.08 5.66
C LEU A 19 7.85 -5.57 5.44
N ILE A 20 7.45 -4.74 6.42
CA ILE A 20 7.64 -3.29 6.38
C ILE A 20 9.12 -2.94 6.28
N GLN A 21 10.01 -3.68 6.96
CA GLN A 21 11.45 -3.45 6.82
C GLN A 21 11.95 -3.66 5.37
N LEU A 22 11.41 -4.67 4.68
CA LEU A 22 11.72 -4.91 3.26
C LEU A 22 11.10 -3.85 2.34
N TYR A 23 9.91 -3.37 2.69
CA TYR A 23 9.24 -2.27 2.00
C TYR A 23 10.04 -0.97 2.12
N LEU A 24 10.42 -0.58 3.33
CA LEU A 24 11.21 0.61 3.60
C LEU A 24 12.60 0.53 2.95
N TYR A 25 13.23 -0.65 2.96
CA TYR A 25 14.48 -0.87 2.22
C TYR A 25 14.31 -0.66 0.70
N ASP A 26 13.18 -1.11 0.12
CA ASP A 26 12.87 -0.91 -1.29
C ASP A 26 12.56 0.55 -1.64
N MET A 27 12.08 1.33 -0.65
CA MET A 27 11.76 2.76 -0.73
C MET A 27 12.95 3.67 -0.35
N ALA A 28 14.03 3.13 0.20
CA ALA A 28 15.12 3.90 0.81
C ALA A 28 15.86 4.80 -0.19
N SER A 29 15.75 4.56 -1.51
CA SER A 29 16.27 5.47 -2.54
C SER A 29 15.51 6.78 -2.61
N GLU A 30 14.23 6.78 -2.24
CA GLU A 30 13.34 7.94 -2.34
C GLU A 30 13.28 8.73 -1.05
N HIS A 31 13.40 8.05 0.10
CA HIS A 31 13.32 8.67 1.42
C HIS A 31 14.31 7.99 2.38
N PRO A 32 15.29 8.73 2.94
CA PRO A 32 16.26 8.17 3.86
C PRO A 32 15.64 7.99 5.25
N TRP A 33 14.95 6.86 5.44
CA TRP A 33 14.38 6.49 6.73
C TRP A 33 15.48 6.31 7.80
N PRO A 34 15.30 6.83 9.02
CA PRO A 34 16.24 6.59 10.12
C PRO A 34 16.37 5.10 10.43
N LEU A 35 17.61 4.66 10.62
CA LEU A 35 17.94 3.30 11.05
C LEU A 35 18.18 3.29 12.56
N GLU A 36 17.48 2.42 13.28
CA GLU A 36 17.66 2.17 14.70
C GLU A 36 18.96 1.37 14.95
N PRO A 37 19.54 1.43 16.17
CA PRO A 37 20.75 0.68 16.51
C PRO A 37 20.65 -0.84 16.35
N ASP A 38 19.44 -1.39 16.30
CA ASP A 38 19.18 -2.82 16.10
C ASP A 38 19.06 -3.22 14.61
N GLY A 39 19.25 -2.26 13.69
CA GLY A 39 19.24 -2.49 12.25
C GLY A 39 17.86 -2.46 11.60
N ARG A 40 16.82 -1.99 12.30
CA ARG A 40 15.49 -1.74 11.72
C ARG A 40 15.29 -0.28 11.35
N TYR A 41 14.58 -0.01 10.27
CA TYR A 41 14.04 1.31 9.98
C TYR A 41 12.91 1.64 10.96
N ALA A 42 12.92 2.88 11.46
CA ALA A 42 11.85 3.42 12.30
C ALA A 42 10.54 3.51 11.50
N TYR A 43 9.42 3.07 12.09
CA TYR A 43 8.10 3.11 11.45
C TYR A 43 6.98 3.21 12.49
N ASP A 44 6.50 4.44 12.72
CA ASP A 44 5.55 4.75 13.80
C ASP A 44 4.08 4.75 13.35
N PHE A 45 3.82 4.44 12.08
CA PHE A 45 2.47 4.51 11.51
C PHE A 45 1.66 3.23 11.65
N LEU A 46 2.30 2.11 12.02
CA LEU A 46 1.64 0.80 11.96
C LEU A 46 0.41 0.73 12.86
N ASP A 47 0.45 1.25 14.08
CA ASP A 47 -0.71 1.27 14.98
C ASP A 47 -1.91 1.99 14.36
N ARG A 48 -1.66 3.15 13.73
CA ARG A 48 -2.69 3.92 13.02
C ARG A 48 -3.25 3.15 11.82
N PHE A 49 -2.38 2.42 11.12
CA PHE A 49 -2.73 1.69 9.89
C PHE A 49 -3.25 0.27 10.13
N TRP A 50 -3.22 -0.22 11.37
CA TRP A 50 -3.72 -1.54 11.77
C TRP A 50 -5.25 -1.61 11.87
N GLN A 51 -5.98 -1.16 10.83
CA GLN A 51 -7.44 -1.24 10.77
C GLN A 51 -7.89 -2.45 9.94
N HIS A 52 -7.42 -2.51 8.68
CA HIS A 52 -7.64 -3.63 7.78
C HIS A 52 -6.31 -4.08 7.17
N PRO A 53 -5.47 -4.79 7.95
CA PRO A 53 -4.22 -5.35 7.47
C PRO A 53 -4.48 -6.62 6.64
N TYR A 54 -3.74 -6.79 5.55
CA TYR A 54 -3.82 -7.96 4.68
C TYR A 54 -2.44 -8.55 4.42
N LEU A 55 -2.36 -9.88 4.43
CA LEU A 55 -1.24 -10.63 3.89
C LEU A 55 -1.59 -11.14 2.50
N LEU A 56 -0.62 -11.05 1.60
CA LEU A 56 -0.72 -11.52 0.23
C LEU A 56 0.02 -12.85 0.12
N HIS A 57 -0.65 -13.90 -0.37
CA HIS A 57 -0.03 -15.21 -0.60
C HIS A 57 -0.11 -15.62 -2.07
N ALA A 58 1.02 -16.02 -2.65
CA ALA A 58 1.11 -16.55 -4.01
C ALA A 58 1.33 -18.06 -3.95
N ASN A 59 0.34 -18.85 -4.40
CA ASN A 59 0.38 -20.31 -4.34
C ASN A 59 0.69 -20.85 -2.92
N GLY A 60 0.21 -20.16 -1.87
CA GLY A 60 0.44 -20.51 -0.48
C GLY A 60 1.66 -19.84 0.17
N ASP A 61 2.57 -19.26 -0.62
CA ASP A 61 3.77 -18.59 -0.10
C ASP A 61 3.53 -17.12 0.19
N LEU A 62 4.10 -16.62 1.29
CA LEU A 62 4.01 -15.21 1.65
C LEU A 62 4.67 -14.33 0.57
N ALA A 63 3.89 -13.42 0.00
CA ALA A 63 4.27 -12.60 -1.15
C ALA A 63 4.26 -11.08 -0.88
N GLY A 64 3.66 -10.64 0.22
CA GLY A 64 3.59 -9.22 0.56
C GLY A 64 2.48 -8.87 1.55
N PHE A 65 2.14 -7.59 1.62
CA PHE A 65 1.07 -7.08 2.48
C PHE A 65 0.36 -5.87 1.84
N ALA A 66 -0.82 -5.54 2.37
CA ALA A 66 -1.50 -4.29 2.14
C ALA A 66 -2.15 -3.79 3.43
N LEU A 67 -2.10 -2.49 3.69
CA LEU A 67 -2.75 -1.83 4.82
C LEU A 67 -3.84 -0.90 4.26
N VAL A 68 -5.09 -1.15 4.66
CA VAL A 68 -6.23 -0.33 4.28
C VAL A 68 -6.82 0.32 5.53
N ILE A 69 -7.12 1.62 5.43
CA ILE A 69 -7.75 2.40 6.50
C ILE A 69 -8.98 3.15 6.00
N ARG A 70 -9.82 3.61 6.94
CA ARG A 70 -10.82 4.64 6.67
C ARG A 70 -10.20 6.03 6.78
N GLY A 71 -10.59 6.86 5.82
CA GLY A 71 -10.14 8.24 5.70
C GLY A 71 -8.78 8.36 5.03
N CYS A 72 -8.63 9.35 4.14
CA CYS A 72 -7.37 9.66 3.48
C CYS A 72 -6.64 10.75 4.27
N PRO A 73 -5.47 10.45 4.87
CA PRO A 73 -4.69 11.45 5.60
C PRO A 73 -4.20 12.61 4.71
N ILE A 74 -3.96 12.33 3.42
CA ILE A 74 -3.38 13.28 2.47
C ILE A 74 -4.39 14.35 2.04
N THR A 75 -5.64 13.95 1.78
CA THR A 75 -6.71 14.88 1.38
C THR A 75 -7.58 15.34 2.55
N GLY A 76 -7.48 14.69 3.71
CA GLY A 76 -8.37 14.90 4.86
C GLY A 76 -9.77 14.31 4.69
N ARG A 77 -10.05 13.62 3.58
CA ARG A 77 -11.38 13.06 3.31
C ARG A 77 -11.69 11.88 4.22
N ALA A 78 -12.67 12.02 5.13
CA ALA A 78 -13.02 10.98 6.10
C ALA A 78 -13.90 9.84 5.55
N ASP A 79 -14.70 10.10 4.52
CA ASP A 79 -15.72 9.19 3.98
C ASP A 79 -15.21 8.27 2.86
N CYS A 80 -13.90 8.03 2.76
CA CYS A 80 -13.29 7.15 1.77
C CYS A 80 -12.47 6.01 2.40
N TRP A 81 -12.16 5.00 1.60
CA TRP A 81 -11.12 4.01 1.87
C TRP A 81 -9.78 4.51 1.34
N PHE A 82 -8.71 4.25 2.08
CA PHE A 82 -7.36 4.65 1.69
C PHE A 82 -6.40 3.45 1.74
N MET A 83 -5.64 3.27 0.66
CA MET A 83 -4.52 2.33 0.63
C MET A 83 -3.33 2.99 1.33
N ALA A 84 -3.16 2.72 2.61
CA ALA A 84 -2.11 3.33 3.43
C ALA A 84 -0.72 2.83 3.04
N GLU A 85 -0.58 1.52 2.87
CA GLU A 85 0.66 0.89 2.41
C GLU A 85 0.34 -0.32 1.55
N SER A 86 1.19 -0.60 0.56
CA SER A 86 1.08 -1.81 -0.24
C SER A 86 2.46 -2.23 -0.73
N PHE A 87 2.82 -3.49 -0.47
CA PHE A 87 4.11 -4.04 -0.84
C PHE A 87 4.00 -5.46 -1.37
N VAL A 88 4.69 -5.71 -2.48
CA VAL A 88 4.88 -7.03 -3.07
C VAL A 88 6.38 -7.30 -3.13
N LEU A 89 6.79 -8.44 -2.59
CA LEU A 89 8.18 -8.92 -2.64
C LEU A 89 8.67 -9.01 -4.10
N ARG A 90 9.94 -8.65 -4.34
CA ARG A 90 10.52 -8.54 -5.69
C ARG A 90 10.36 -9.83 -6.51
N SER A 91 10.48 -11.00 -5.88
CA SER A 91 10.32 -12.32 -6.52
C SER A 91 8.92 -12.57 -7.10
N TYR A 92 7.89 -11.87 -6.61
CA TYR A 92 6.50 -12.01 -7.05
C TYR A 92 6.02 -10.84 -7.93
N ARG A 93 6.89 -9.90 -8.27
CA ARG A 93 6.56 -8.76 -9.16
C ARG A 93 6.47 -9.22 -10.61
N ARG A 94 5.84 -8.37 -11.44
CA ARG A 94 5.63 -8.59 -12.89
C ARG A 94 4.75 -9.80 -13.26
N GLY A 95 4.33 -10.63 -12.31
CA GLY A 95 3.35 -11.70 -12.48
C GLY A 95 1.88 -11.31 -12.28
N GLY A 96 1.57 -10.00 -12.22
CA GLY A 96 0.20 -9.51 -12.02
C GLY A 96 -0.32 -9.54 -10.57
N LEU A 97 0.44 -10.12 -9.63
CA LEU A 97 0.02 -10.29 -8.23
C LEU A 97 -0.45 -9.00 -7.57
N GLY A 98 0.32 -7.90 -7.69
CA GLY A 98 -0.05 -6.63 -7.07
C GLY A 98 -1.37 -6.05 -7.59
N ALA A 99 -1.63 -6.19 -8.90
CA ALA A 99 -2.86 -5.68 -9.51
C ALA A 99 -4.09 -6.47 -9.02
N GLU A 100 -3.96 -7.79 -8.96
CA GLU A 100 -5.01 -8.68 -8.47
C GLU A 100 -5.22 -8.50 -6.95
N ALA A 101 -4.15 -8.27 -6.18
CA ALA A 101 -4.23 -7.96 -4.76
C ALA A 101 -5.01 -6.66 -4.50
N ALA A 102 -4.67 -5.60 -5.23
CA ALA A 102 -5.37 -4.31 -5.14
C ALA A 102 -6.85 -4.46 -5.50
N ARG A 103 -7.17 -5.16 -6.60
CA ARG A 103 -8.56 -5.44 -7.01
C ARG A 103 -9.35 -6.18 -5.93
N GLN A 104 -8.77 -7.18 -5.29
CA GLN A 104 -9.42 -7.90 -4.18
C GLN A 104 -9.61 -7.00 -2.95
N ALA A 105 -8.64 -6.14 -2.62
CA ALA A 105 -8.79 -5.16 -1.55
C ALA A 105 -9.94 -4.18 -1.83
N PHE A 106 -10.01 -3.63 -3.05
CA PHE A 106 -11.09 -2.73 -3.47
C PHE A 106 -12.46 -3.42 -3.40
N GLY A 107 -12.56 -4.66 -3.88
CA GLY A 107 -13.81 -5.43 -3.83
C GLY A 107 -14.29 -5.79 -2.41
N ARG A 108 -13.38 -5.86 -1.42
CA ARG A 108 -13.73 -6.11 -0.01
C ARG A 108 -14.28 -4.88 0.70
N HIS A 109 -14.05 -3.69 0.15
CA HIS A 109 -14.39 -2.40 0.76
C HIS A 109 -15.15 -1.54 -0.25
N PRO A 110 -16.47 -1.72 -0.36
CA PRO A 110 -17.28 -0.93 -1.29
C PRO A 110 -17.31 0.55 -0.88
N GLY A 111 -17.39 1.43 -1.87
CA GLY A 111 -17.48 2.88 -1.71
C GLY A 111 -16.28 3.64 -2.28
N PRO A 112 -16.17 4.95 -1.98
CA PRO A 112 -15.13 5.81 -2.51
C PRO A 112 -13.73 5.40 -2.04
N TRP A 113 -12.76 5.46 -2.95
CA TRP A 113 -11.37 5.08 -2.71
C TRP A 113 -10.41 6.19 -3.08
N HIS A 114 -9.39 6.37 -2.24
CA HIS A 114 -8.19 7.15 -2.52
C HIS A 114 -6.96 6.23 -2.53
N VAL A 115 -6.13 6.37 -3.55
CA VAL A 115 -4.77 5.80 -3.58
C VAL A 115 -3.81 6.92 -3.90
N ALA A 116 -2.84 7.16 -3.02
CA ALA A 116 -1.84 8.20 -3.24
C ALA A 116 -0.49 7.59 -3.58
N VAL A 117 0.23 8.21 -4.51
CA VAL A 117 1.55 7.76 -4.96
C VAL A 117 2.51 8.93 -4.96
N LEU A 118 3.67 8.77 -4.33
CA LEU A 118 4.75 9.75 -4.37
C LEU A 118 5.20 9.98 -5.81
N GLN A 119 5.33 11.24 -6.21
CA GLN A 119 5.79 11.59 -7.55
C GLN A 119 7.24 11.17 -7.82
N SER A 120 8.08 11.10 -6.79
CA SER A 120 9.45 10.59 -6.88
C SER A 120 9.51 9.09 -7.21
N ASN A 121 8.54 8.31 -6.73
CA ASN A 121 8.50 6.86 -6.91
C ASN A 121 7.96 6.45 -8.29
N GLN A 122 8.79 6.62 -9.33
CA GLN A 122 8.46 6.30 -10.72
C GLN A 122 7.96 4.85 -10.94
N PRO A 123 8.56 3.82 -10.31
CA PRO A 123 8.03 2.46 -10.42
C PRO A 123 6.61 2.30 -9.88
N ALA A 124 6.29 2.91 -8.73
CA ALA A 124 4.95 2.86 -8.16
C ALA A 124 3.95 3.66 -8.99
N LEU A 125 4.33 4.83 -9.51
CA LEU A 125 3.49 5.62 -10.41
C LEU A 125 3.05 4.82 -11.64
N ALA A 126 4.00 4.18 -12.32
CA ALA A 126 3.73 3.36 -13.49
C ALA A 126 2.82 2.16 -13.13
N PHE A 127 3.05 1.55 -11.97
CA PHE A 127 2.21 0.45 -11.48
C PHE A 127 0.77 0.91 -11.22
N TRP A 128 0.58 1.92 -10.38
CA TRP A 128 -0.75 2.37 -9.95
C TRP A 128 -1.54 3.01 -11.07
N SER A 129 -0.91 3.81 -11.94
CA SER A 129 -1.58 4.35 -13.13
C SER A 129 -2.18 3.26 -14.01
N ARG A 130 -1.47 2.14 -14.16
CA ARG A 130 -1.96 0.98 -14.91
C ARG A 130 -3.08 0.25 -14.17
N VAL A 131 -2.89 -0.07 -12.89
CA VAL A 131 -3.87 -0.81 -12.07
C VAL A 131 -5.18 -0.04 -11.94
N LEU A 132 -5.10 1.27 -11.77
CA LEU A 132 -6.26 2.11 -11.50
C LEU A 132 -6.99 2.55 -12.78
N SER A 133 -6.38 2.41 -13.96
CA SER A 133 -6.98 2.88 -15.23
C SER A 133 -8.40 2.37 -15.50
N VAL A 134 -8.71 1.14 -15.09
CA VAL A 134 -10.04 0.51 -15.24
C VAL A 134 -11.11 1.10 -14.33
N TYR A 135 -10.72 1.86 -13.30
CA TYR A 135 -11.63 2.55 -12.39
C TYR A 135 -11.83 4.03 -12.75
N HIS A 136 -11.22 4.49 -13.85
CA HIS A 136 -11.31 5.86 -14.35
C HIS A 136 -11.10 6.93 -13.26
N PRO A 137 -9.96 6.90 -12.54
CA PRO A 137 -9.76 7.77 -11.39
C PRO A 137 -9.60 9.23 -11.81
N ILE A 138 -10.09 10.13 -10.97
CA ILE A 138 -9.67 11.53 -10.99
C ILE A 138 -8.30 11.58 -10.31
N VAL A 139 -7.31 12.19 -10.97
CA VAL A 139 -5.94 12.27 -10.46
C VAL A 139 -5.61 13.72 -10.11
N THR A 140 -5.29 13.95 -8.84
CA THR A 140 -5.04 15.29 -8.30
C THR A 140 -3.64 15.37 -7.69
N PRO A 141 -2.75 16.24 -8.20
CA PRO A 141 -1.51 16.59 -7.52
C PRO A 141 -1.81 17.21 -6.15
N THR A 142 -1.25 16.64 -5.08
CA THR A 142 -1.54 17.04 -3.71
C THR A 142 -0.23 17.10 -2.91
N PRO A 143 0.30 18.30 -2.62
CA PRO A 143 1.43 18.44 -1.71
C PRO A 143 1.02 18.05 -0.30
N PHE A 144 1.81 17.18 0.35
CA PHE A 144 1.54 16.73 1.71
C PHE A 144 2.84 16.30 2.41
N ASP A 145 3.03 16.79 3.63
CA ASP A 145 4.19 16.48 4.50
C ASP A 145 5.58 16.70 3.84
N GLY A 146 5.67 17.74 3.00
CA GLY A 146 6.92 18.09 2.30
C GLY A 146 7.16 17.32 1.00
N ASP A 147 6.28 16.40 0.63
CA ASP A 147 6.35 15.62 -0.61
C ASP A 147 5.20 15.94 -1.58
N ASP A 148 5.44 15.67 -2.87
CA ASP A 148 4.43 15.79 -3.92
C ASP A 148 3.78 14.43 -4.20
N TRP A 149 2.46 14.33 -3.98
CA TRP A 149 1.68 13.12 -4.22
C TRP A 149 0.77 13.27 -5.44
N LEU A 150 0.49 12.15 -6.12
CA LEU A 150 -0.67 12.03 -7.00
C LEU A 150 -1.74 11.21 -6.30
N VAL A 151 -2.87 11.84 -5.98
CA VAL A 151 -4.02 11.16 -5.38
C VAL A 151 -4.98 10.73 -6.49
N HIS A 152 -5.24 9.43 -6.56
CA HIS A 152 -6.20 8.81 -7.46
C HIS A 152 -7.52 8.55 -6.71
N GLU A 153 -8.61 9.17 -7.17
CA GLU A 153 -9.94 9.05 -6.57
C GLU A 153 -10.89 8.29 -7.49
N PHE A 154 -11.58 7.26 -6.98
CA PHE A 154 -12.52 6.44 -7.77
C PHE A 154 -13.59 5.77 -6.88
N GLY A 155 -14.57 5.11 -7.50
CA GLY A 155 -15.62 4.34 -6.80
C GLY A 155 -16.73 5.19 -6.18
N ALA A 156 -17.07 6.31 -6.81
CA ALA A 156 -18.20 7.17 -6.46
C ALA A 156 -19.55 6.44 -6.58
#